data_AF-A0A3A9WC16-F1
#
_entry.id   AF-A0A3A9WC16-F1
#
_cell.length_a   1.000
_cell.length_b   1.000
_cell.length_c   1.000
_cell.angle_alpha   90.00
_cell.angle_beta   90.00
_cell.angle_gamma   90.00
#
_symmetry.space_group_name_H-M   'P 1'
#
loop_
_entity.id
_entity.type
_entity.pdbx_description
1 polymer ?
#
loop_
_entity_poly.entity_id
_entity_poly.type
_entity_poly.pdbx_seq_one_letter_code
_entity_poly.pdbx_strand_id
1 'polypeptide(L)' 'MESSQLKGTYFEGEQPIKLRAYYKHELAALYNVCTKTFSSWIHTYLEELQKFGYKKSTKLLRPEVVRFLFERLGEP' A
#
# COMPACT_ATOMS: atom_id res chain seq x y z
N MET A 1 -33.58 5.11 8.51
CA MET A 1 -32.40 4.48 7.86
C MET A 1 -31.40 5.61 7.71
N GLU A 2 -30.61 5.85 8.76
CA GLU A 2 -29.77 7.06 8.81
C GLU A 2 -28.31 6.70 8.57
N SER A 3 -27.78 7.39 7.57
CA SER A 3 -26.50 7.27 6.92
C SER A 3 -25.31 7.39 7.88
N SER A 4 -24.42 6.40 7.83
CA SER A 4 -23.13 6.43 8.49
C SER A 4 -22.24 7.52 7.87
N GLN A 5 -21.95 8.58 8.61
CA GLN A 5 -20.95 9.58 8.24
C GLN A 5 -19.78 9.52 9.22
N LEU A 6 -18.82 8.63 8.92
CA LEU A 6 -17.53 8.62 9.60
C LEU A 6 -16.67 9.74 9.02
N LYS A 7 -16.43 10.75 9.86
CA LYS A 7 -15.54 11.88 9.63
C LYS A 7 -14.11 11.39 9.40
N GLY A 8 -13.65 11.48 8.16
CA GLY A 8 -12.23 11.58 7.86
C GLY A 8 -11.97 12.98 7.30
N THR A 9 -11.10 13.73 7.97
CA THR A 9 -10.62 15.03 7.53
C THR A 9 -9.67 14.81 6.34
N TYR A 10 -10.20 14.76 5.13
CA TYR A 10 -9.41 14.65 3.90
C TYR A 10 -9.45 16.00 3.19
N PHE A 11 -8.27 16.57 2.89
CA PHE A 11 -8.13 17.82 2.17
C PHE A 11 -8.64 17.66 0.73
N GLU A 12 -9.23 18.72 0.19
CA GLU A 12 -9.93 18.78 -1.09
C GLU A 12 -8.97 18.41 -2.26
N GLY A 13 -8.90 17.12 -2.59
CA GLY A 13 -7.97 16.55 -3.59
C GLY A 13 -7.37 15.20 -3.20
N GLU A 14 -7.44 14.83 -1.92
CA GLU A 14 -6.88 13.58 -1.41
C GLU A 14 -7.91 12.44 -1.55
N GLN A 15 -7.71 11.56 -2.52
CA GLN A 15 -8.48 10.32 -2.61
C GLN A 15 -8.19 9.50 -1.34
N PRO A 16 -9.20 9.07 -0.56
CA PRO A 16 -8.95 8.24 0.60
C PRO A 16 -8.16 7.02 0.13
N ILE A 17 -6.98 6.79 0.72
CA ILE A 17 -6.11 5.70 0.27
C ILE A 17 -6.84 4.40 0.59
N LYS A 18 -7.59 3.88 -0.40
CA LYS A 18 -8.39 2.68 -0.23
C LYS A 18 -7.40 1.56 0.03
N LEU A 19 -7.46 0.91 1.20
CA LEU A 19 -6.74 -0.32 1.48
C LEU A 19 -7.27 -1.43 0.56
N ARG A 20 -6.79 -1.44 -0.68
CA ARG A 20 -7.11 -2.41 -1.73
C ARG A 20 -5.84 -3.11 -2.18
N ALA A 21 -6.00 -4.13 -3.01
CA ALA A 21 -4.85 -4.71 -3.67
C ALA A 21 -4.27 -3.68 -4.66
N TYR A 22 -2.97 -3.40 -4.55
CA TYR A 22 -2.27 -2.47 -5.44
C TYR A 22 -1.22 -3.19 -6.25
N TYR A 23 -0.99 -2.76 -7.48
CA TYR A 23 0.21 -3.17 -8.19
C TYR A 23 1.46 -2.48 -7.63
N LYS A 24 2.63 -3.12 -7.80
CA LYS A 24 3.92 -2.52 -7.37
C LYS A 24 4.14 -1.11 -7.89
N HIS A 25 3.72 -0.84 -9.13
CA HIS A 25 3.89 0.47 -9.74
C HIS A 25 2.90 1.50 -9.20
N GLU A 26 1.66 1.10 -8.88
CA GLU A 26 0.71 1.99 -8.23
C GLU A 26 1.19 2.37 -6.84
N LEU A 27 1.69 1.41 -6.07
CA LEU A 27 2.28 1.69 -4.77
C LEU A 27 3.51 2.60 -4.89
N ALA A 28 4.42 2.30 -5.81
CA ALA A 28 5.56 3.18 -6.06
C ALA A 28 5.11 4.62 -6.41
N ALA A 29 4.06 4.76 -7.23
CA ALA A 29 3.50 6.06 -7.58
C ALA A 29 2.85 6.78 -6.38
N LEU A 30 2.17 6.06 -5.48
CA LEU A 30 1.61 6.63 -4.24
C LEU A 30 2.71 7.25 -3.38
N TYR A 31 3.82 6.54 -3.21
CA TYR A 31 4.98 7.03 -2.47
C TYR A 31 5.85 8.04 -3.24
N ASN A 32 5.43 8.44 -4.46
CA ASN A 32 6.20 9.28 -5.37
C ASN A 32 7.64 8.76 -5.63
N VAL A 33 7.82 7.43 -5.63
CA VAL A 33 9.11 6.79 -5.88
C VAL A 33 9.11 5.97 -7.17
N CYS A 34 10.30 5.77 -7.71
CA CYS A 34 10.49 4.85 -8.83
C CYS A 34 10.20 3.39 -8.41
N THR A 35 9.68 2.58 -9.33
CA THR A 35 9.45 1.14 -9.13
C THR A 35 10.68 0.36 -8.67
N LYS A 36 11.89 0.80 -9.08
CA LYS A 36 13.16 0.23 -8.62
C LYS A 36 13.40 0.48 -7.12
N THR A 37 13.22 1.72 -6.68
CA THR A 37 13.33 2.10 -5.26
C THR A 37 12.34 1.32 -4.41
N PHE A 38 11.08 1.28 -4.86
CA PHE A 38 10.04 0.51 -4.19
C PHE A 38 10.35 -1.00 -4.17
N SER A 39 10.93 -1.53 -5.25
CA SER A 39 11.34 -2.94 -5.29
C SER A 39 12.46 -3.25 -4.29
N SER A 40 13.40 -2.32 -4.06
CA SER A 40 14.42 -2.45 -3.03
C SER A 40 13.80 -2.44 -1.63
N TRP A 41 12.84 -1.55 -1.36
CA TRP A 41 12.13 -1.52 -0.07
C TRP A 41 11.35 -2.81 0.19
N ILE A 42 10.60 -3.29 -0.80
CA ILE A 42 9.92 -4.59 -0.76
C ILE A 42 10.92 -5.72 -0.51
N HIS A 43 12.14 -5.64 -1.05
CA HIS A 43 13.18 -6.64 -0.82
C HIS A 43 13.64 -6.65 0.64
N THR A 44 13.80 -5.48 1.26
CA THR A 44 14.13 -5.35 2.70
C THR A 44 13.10 -6.04 3.59
N TYR A 45 11.83 -6.00 3.21
CA TYR A 45 10.74 -6.65 3.95
C TYR A 45 10.31 -7.99 3.35
N LEU A 46 11.08 -8.57 2.43
CA LEU A 46 10.66 -9.74 1.66
C LEU A 46 10.29 -10.93 2.55
N GLU A 47 11.06 -11.16 3.62
CA GLU A 47 10.83 -12.25 4.56
C GLU A 47 9.49 -12.09 5.31
N GLU A 48 9.18 -10.87 5.77
CA GLU A 48 7.91 -10.56 6.42
C GLU A 48 6.75 -10.68 5.41
N LEU A 49 6.93 -10.13 4.21
CA LEU A 49 5.96 -10.22 3.13
C LEU A 49 5.67 -11.70 2.76
N GLN A 50 6.69 -12.56 2.75
CA GLN A 50 6.50 -13.99 2.50
C GLN A 50 5.61 -14.65 3.56
N LYS A 51 5.65 -14.21 4.83
CA LYS A 51 4.72 -14.67 5.87
C LYS A 51 3.26 -14.30 5.56
N PHE A 52 3.05 -13.16 4.91
CA PHE A 52 1.74 -12.74 4.37
C PHE A 52 1.37 -13.43 3.03
N GLY A 53 2.17 -14.41 2.57
CA GLY A 53 1.92 -15.15 1.34
C GLY A 53 2.37 -14.40 0.07
N TYR A 54 3.21 -13.37 0.20
CA TYR A 54 3.79 -12.68 -0.95
C TYR A 54 4.80 -13.57 -1.66
N LYS A 55 4.55 -13.87 -2.94
CA LYS A 55 5.52 -14.54 -3.82
C LYS A 55 6.25 -13.50 -4.68
N LYS A 56 7.53 -13.73 -5.02
CA LYS A 56 8.31 -12.85 -5.91
C LYS A 56 7.63 -12.60 -7.27
N SER A 57 6.88 -13.57 -7.79
CA SER A 57 6.11 -13.46 -9.03
C SER A 57 4.79 -12.70 -8.89
N THR A 58 4.39 -12.33 -7.67
CA THR A 58 3.13 -11.62 -7.42
C THR A 58 3.29 -10.16 -7.83
N LYS A 59 2.65 -9.80 -8.94
CA LYS A 59 2.57 -8.42 -9.42
C LYS A 59 1.59 -7.58 -8.59
N LEU A 60 0.62 -8.24 -7.96
CA LEU A 60 -0.46 -7.65 -7.18
C LEU A 60 -0.19 -7.83 -5.68
N LEU A 61 0.01 -6.72 -4.97
CA LEU A 61 0.19 -6.69 -3.53
C LEU A 61 -1.19 -6.73 -2.88
N ARG A 62 -1.43 -7.72 -2.03
CA ARG A 62 -2.69 -7.86 -1.29
C ARG A 62 -2.89 -6.66 -0.35
N PRO A 63 -4.14 -6.31 -0.01
CA PRO A 63 -4.42 -5.23 0.93
C PRO A 63 -3.72 -5.40 2.29
N GLU A 64 -3.50 -6.64 2.75
CA GLU A 64 -2.74 -6.93 3.98
C GLU A 64 -1.27 -6.50 3.87
N VAL A 65 -0.64 -6.80 2.72
CA VAL A 65 0.72 -6.39 2.42
C VAL A 65 0.82 -4.87 2.27
N VAL A 66 -0.16 -4.27 1.58
CA VAL A 66 -0.25 -2.82 1.41
C VAL A 66 -0.34 -2.13 2.77
N ARG A 67 -1.20 -2.63 3.65
CA ARG A 67 -1.35 -2.13 5.02
C ARG A 67 -0.03 -2.24 5.79
N PHE A 68 0.63 -3.40 5.74
CA PHE A 68 1.93 -3.58 6.39
C PHE A 68 2.98 -2.59 5.86
N LEU A 69 3.00 -2.35 4.54
CA LEU A 69 3.90 -1.39 3.92
C LEU A 69 3.59 0.04 4.37
N PHE A 70 2.32 0.41 4.51
CA PHE A 70 1.91 1.72 5.02
C PHE A 70 2.31 1.90 6.49
N GLU A 71 2.13 0.87 7.32
CA GLU A 71 2.56 0.90 8.71
C GLU A 71 4.09 1.01 8.86
N ARG A 72 4.86 0.48 7.90
CA ARG A 72 6.33 0.50 7.93
C ARG A 72 6.97 1.73 7.27
N LEU A 73 6.44 2.14 6.11
CA LEU A 73 6.97 3.25 5.31
C LEU A 73 6.31 4.59 5.67
N GLY A 74 5.18 4.56 6.38
CA GLY A 74 4.31 5.72 6.61
C GLY A 74 3.18 5.74 5.57
N GLU A 75 2.03 6.29 5.95
CA GLU A 75 0.96 6.58 4.99
C GLU A 75 1.48 7.68 4.04
N PRO A 76 1.51 7.43 2.71
CA PRO A 76 1.97 8.41 1.73
C PRO A 76 1.00 9.58 1.57
#